data_AF-A0A9E2MFS3-F1
#
_entry.id   AF-A0A9E2MFS3-F1
#
_cell.length_a   1.000
_cell.length_b   1.000
_cell.length_c   1.000
_cell.angle_alpha   90.00
_cell.angle_beta   90.00
_cell.angle_gamma   90.00
#
_symmetry.space_group_name_H-M   'P 1'
#
loop_
_entity.id
_entity.type
_entity.pdbx_description
1 polymer ?
#
loop_
_entity_poly.entity_id
_entity_poly.type
_entity_poly.pdbx_seq_one_letter_code
_entity_poly.pdbx_strand_id
1 'polypeptide(L)'
;MRYNCTMQNDFIPEIEPTPVFTTKSCAFLVHITGFMLTYMPFLLTLLVAFSVDYFFAVATLLVSYLVTGIVRSYMRNNSIPKKQQEYSYSDKAIASWFLYRTYCFGKN
;
A
#
# COMPACT_ATOMS: atom_id res chain seq x y z
N MET A 1 -3.40 31.23 -37.05
CA MET A 1 -2.28 31.02 -36.11
C MET A 1 -2.10 29.51 -35.97
N ARG A 2 -0.97 28.96 -36.43
CA ARG A 2 -0.68 27.51 -36.37
C ARG A 2 -0.17 27.19 -34.96
N TYR A 3 -0.87 26.32 -34.25
CA TYR A 3 -0.37 25.72 -33.02
C TYR A 3 0.73 24.72 -33.39
N ASN A 4 1.97 25.07 -33.04
CA ASN A 4 3.12 24.17 -33.14
C ASN A 4 3.03 23.16 -31.98
N CYS A 5 2.52 21.96 -32.25
CA CYS A 5 2.68 20.82 -31.36
C CYS A 5 4.11 20.29 -31.52
N THR A 6 5.08 20.92 -30.86
CA THR A 6 6.38 20.29 -30.66
C THR A 6 6.17 19.11 -29.72
N MET A 7 6.30 17.89 -30.24
CA MET A 7 6.43 16.66 -29.45
C MET A 7 7.64 16.86 -28.54
N GLN A 8 7.39 17.34 -27.32
CA GLN A 8 8.34 17.23 -26.23
C GLN A 8 8.46 15.72 -26.03
N ASN A 9 9.63 15.14 -26.33
CA ASN A 9 9.88 13.71 -26.10
C ASN A 9 9.36 13.38 -24.70
N ASP A 10 8.26 12.62 -24.64
CA ASP A 10 7.74 12.04 -23.42
C ASP A 10 8.78 11.02 -22.97
N PHE A 11 9.82 11.49 -22.28
CA PHE A 11 10.66 10.62 -21.48
C PHE A 11 9.71 9.96 -20.49
N ILE A 12 9.38 8.69 -20.75
CA ILE A 12 8.68 7.84 -19.79
C ILE A 12 9.49 7.98 -18.50
N PRO A 13 8.96 8.60 -17.42
CA PRO A 13 9.72 8.75 -16.20
C PRO A 13 10.14 7.34 -15.80
N GLU A 14 11.46 7.11 -15.68
CA GLU A 14 12.00 5.79 -15.37
C GLU A 14 11.34 5.29 -14.10
N ILE A 15 10.43 4.32 -14.25
CA ILE A 15 9.63 3.80 -13.15
C ILE A 15 10.57 2.90 -12.37
N GLU A 16 10.99 3.34 -11.17
CA GLU A 16 11.69 2.47 -10.24
C GLU A 16 10.83 1.21 -10.00
N PRO A 17 11.38 0.00 -10.25
CA PRO A 17 10.63 -1.23 -10.08
C PRO A 17 10.32 -1.43 -8.59
N THR A 18 9.17 -2.05 -8.30
CA THR A 18 8.83 -2.40 -6.91
C THR A 18 9.92 -3.31 -6.33
N PRO A 19 10.45 -3.02 -5.13
CA PRO A 19 11.55 -3.79 -4.57
C PRO A 19 11.11 -5.24 -4.35
N VAL A 20 11.94 -6.16 -4.84
CA VAL A 20 11.81 -7.60 -4.61
C VAL A 20 12.89 -8.02 -3.62
N PHE A 21 12.52 -8.85 -2.64
CA PHE A 21 13.43 -9.29 -1.59
C PHE A 21 13.89 -10.71 -1.88
N THR A 22 15.20 -10.99 -1.87
CA THR A 22 15.71 -12.36 -1.94
C THR A 22 15.71 -13.02 -0.55
N THR A 23 15.86 -12.21 0.49
CA THR A 23 15.89 -12.68 1.88
C THR A 23 14.50 -13.15 2.34
N LYS A 24 14.40 -14.42 2.76
CA LYS A 24 13.15 -15.05 3.23
C LYS A 24 12.44 -14.28 4.35
N SER A 25 13.20 -13.68 5.28
CA SER A 25 12.64 -12.91 6.41
C SER A 25 11.93 -11.63 5.95
N CYS A 26 12.53 -10.90 5.01
CA CYS A 26 11.93 -9.68 4.45
C CYS A 26 10.72 -10.02 3.58
N ALA A 27 10.80 -11.09 2.78
CA ALA A 27 9.67 -11.58 2.00
C ALA A 27 8.48 -11.96 2.89
N PHE A 28 8.74 -12.60 4.03
CA PHE A 28 7.71 -12.96 5.00
C PHE A 28 7.05 -11.73 5.64
N LEU A 29 7.84 -10.72 6.02
CA LEU A 29 7.32 -9.46 6.56
C LEU A 29 6.40 -8.76 5.55
N VAL A 30 6.78 -8.69 4.28
CA VAL A 30 5.93 -8.12 3.22
C VAL A 30 4.61 -8.84 3.11
N HIS A 31 4.64 -10.17 3.20
CA HIS A 31 3.43 -10.97 3.13
C HIS A 31 2.51 -10.71 4.33
N ILE A 32 3.07 -10.66 5.56
CA ILE A 32 2.30 -10.33 6.76
C ILE A 32 1.71 -8.92 6.67
N THR A 33 2.53 -7.91 6.35
CA THR A 33 2.07 -6.52 6.31
C THR A 33 0.99 -6.33 5.24
N GLY A 34 1.18 -6.91 4.05
CA GLY A 34 0.17 -6.91 3.00
C GLY A 34 -1.12 -7.62 3.43
N PHE A 35 -1.01 -8.80 4.04
CA PHE A 35 -2.15 -9.55 4.56
C PHE A 35 -2.92 -8.76 5.61
N MET A 36 -2.24 -8.14 6.58
CA MET A 36 -2.87 -7.29 7.59
C MET A 36 -3.57 -6.08 6.94
N LEU A 37 -2.97 -5.42 5.96
CA LEU A 37 -3.59 -4.29 5.27
C LEU A 37 -4.90 -4.68 4.56
N THR A 38 -5.03 -5.91 4.07
CA THR A 38 -6.21 -6.38 3.34
C THR A 38 -7.26 -7.00 4.26
N TYR A 39 -6.86 -7.89 5.19
CA TYR A 39 -7.79 -8.74 5.93
C TYR A 39 -8.15 -8.23 7.32
N MET A 40 -7.38 -7.31 7.89
CA MET A 40 -7.61 -6.85 9.27
C MET A 40 -8.99 -6.19 9.47
N PRO A 41 -9.50 -5.33 8.56
CA PRO A 41 -10.87 -4.80 8.66
C PRO A 41 -11.94 -5.89 8.76
N PHE A 42 -11.80 -6.95 7.96
CA PHE A 42 -12.74 -8.07 7.95
C PHE A 42 -12.63 -8.90 9.24
N LEU A 43 -11.41 -9.17 9.72
CA LEU A 43 -11.20 -9.91 10.96
C LEU A 43 -11.80 -9.18 12.17
N LEU A 44 -11.60 -7.86 12.28
CA LEU A 44 -12.22 -7.05 13.33
C LEU A 44 -13.74 -7.06 13.25
N THR A 45 -14.27 -6.89 12.04
CA THR A 45 -15.72 -6.88 11.81
C THR A 45 -16.35 -8.21 12.20
N LEU A 46 -15.73 -9.31 11.81
CA LEU A 46 -16.17 -10.66 12.14
C LEU A 46 -16.11 -10.89 13.66
N LEU A 47 -15.04 -10.45 14.32
CA LEU A 47 -14.91 -10.53 15.78
C LEU A 47 -16.03 -9.76 16.50
N VAL A 48 -16.32 -8.53 16.07
CA VAL A 48 -17.40 -7.72 16.65
C VAL A 48 -18.78 -8.32 16.37
N ALA A 49 -19.00 -8.87 15.17
CA ALA A 49 -20.24 -9.56 14.82
C ALA A 49 -20.52 -10.77 15.71
N PHE A 50 -19.48 -11.52 16.11
CA PHE A 50 -19.62 -12.68 17.01
C PHE A 50 -19.76 -12.31 18.49
N SER A 51 -19.32 -11.12 18.90
CA SER A 51 -19.23 -10.75 20.32
C SER A 51 -20.28 -9.74 20.80
N VAL A 52 -20.82 -8.90 19.91
CA VAL A 52 -21.70 -7.80 20.29
C VAL A 52 -23.04 -7.86 19.53
N ASP A 53 -23.11 -7.21 18.38
CA ASP A 53 -24.30 -7.11 17.54
C ASP A 53 -23.89 -6.75 16.11
N TYR A 54 -24.74 -7.09 15.14
CA TYR A 54 -24.53 -6.77 13.74
C TYR A 54 -24.46 -5.26 13.46
N PHE A 55 -25.17 -4.42 14.22
CA PHE A 55 -25.07 -2.96 14.06
C PHE A 55 -23.65 -2.45 14.33
N PHE A 56 -23.05 -2.88 15.45
CA PHE A 56 -21.67 -2.52 15.79
C PHE A 56 -20.65 -3.15 14.86
N ALA A 57 -20.94 -4.33 14.30
CA ALA A 57 -20.08 -4.95 13.30
C ALA A 57 -19.97 -4.07 12.04
N VAL A 58 -21.10 -3.60 11.50
CA VAL A 58 -21.10 -2.70 10.34
C VAL A 58 -20.39 -1.38 10.64
N ALA A 59 -20.62 -0.78 11.82
CA ALA A 59 -19.91 0.42 12.23
C ALA A 59 -18.38 0.19 12.31
N THR A 60 -17.96 -0.95 12.87
CA THR A 60 -16.54 -1.34 12.95
C THR A 60 -15.93 -1.55 11.57
N LEU A 61 -16.67 -2.14 10.63
CA LEU A 61 -16.22 -2.31 9.25
C LEU A 61 -15.91 -0.96 8.62
N LEU A 62 -16.81 0.02 8.72
CA LEU A 62 -16.63 1.34 8.16
C LEU A 62 -15.43 2.09 8.79
N VAL A 63 -15.32 2.05 10.12
CA VAL A 63 -14.21 2.70 10.83
C VAL A 63 -12.87 2.03 10.49
N SER A 64 -12.82 0.70 10.46
CA SER A 64 -11.60 -0.03 10.11
C SER A 64 -11.17 0.22 8.67
N TYR A 65 -12.09 0.30 7.72
CA TYR A 65 -11.77 0.72 6.35
C TYR A 65 -11.15 2.12 6.29
N LEU A 66 -11.69 3.08 7.06
CA LEU A 66 -11.15 4.43 7.13
C LEU A 66 -9.72 4.43 7.70
N VAL A 67 -9.50 3.73 8.81
CA VAL A 67 -8.17 3.60 9.43
C VAL A 67 -7.18 2.95 8.47
N THR A 68 -7.57 1.85 7.81
CA THR A 68 -6.73 1.18 6.81
C THR A 68 -6.43 2.08 5.62
N GLY A 69 -7.39 2.90 5.18
CA GLY A 69 -7.18 3.91 4.15
C GLY A 69 -6.10 4.94 4.54
N ILE A 70 -6.18 5.48 5.76
CA ILE A 70 -5.16 6.40 6.29
C ILE A 70 -3.78 5.73 6.33
N VAL A 71 -3.69 4.50 6.82
CA VAL A 71 -2.43 3.76 6.89
C VAL A 71 -1.84 3.54 5.49
N ARG A 72 -2.66 3.15 4.50
CA ARG A 72 -2.22 2.98 3.10
C ARG A 72 -1.68 4.29 2.52
N SER A 73 -2.37 5.40 2.75
CA SER A 73 -1.92 6.73 2.32
C SER A 73 -0.60 7.12 2.97
N TYR A 74 -0.46 6.90 4.28
CA TYR A 74 0.78 7.17 5.01
C TYR A 74 1.95 6.33 4.48
N MET A 75 1.74 5.02 4.27
CA MET A 75 2.79 4.12 3.76
C MET A 75 3.25 4.53 2.36
N ARG A 76 2.32 4.87 1.47
CA ARG A 76 2.63 5.31 0.11
C ARG A 76 3.42 6.63 0.10
N ASN A 77 2.97 7.61 0.89
CA ASN A 77 3.57 8.94 0.91
C ASN A 77 4.99 8.95 1.50
N ASN A 78 5.30 8.03 2.41
CA ASN A 78 6.63 7.96 3.02
C ASN A 78 7.61 7.05 2.26
N SER A 79 7.10 6.01 1.58
CA SER A 79 7.98 4.98 1.01
C SER A 79 8.18 5.09 -0.50
N ILE A 80 7.15 5.46 -1.25
CA ILE A 80 7.20 5.50 -2.72
C ILE A 80 7.74 6.86 -3.19
N PRO A 81 8.62 6.92 -4.21
CA PRO A 81 9.11 8.17 -4.78
C PRO A 81 7.99 9.09 -5.28
N LYS A 82 8.11 10.41 -5.05
CA LYS A 82 7.06 11.40 -5.38
C LYS A 82 6.53 11.31 -6.82
N LYS A 83 7.43 11.07 -7.78
CA LYS A 83 7.08 10.93 -9.20
C LYS A 83 6.15 9.76 -9.50
N GLN A 84 6.05 8.81 -8.57
CA GLN A 84 5.31 7.57 -8.73
C GLN A 84 4.20 7.39 -7.70
N GLN A 85 4.06 8.28 -6.71
CA GLN A 85 3.04 8.14 -5.65
C GLN A 85 1.60 8.14 -6.17
N GLU A 86 1.37 8.69 -7.35
CA GLU A 86 0.04 8.76 -7.99
C GLU A 86 -0.35 7.47 -8.70
N TYR A 87 0.58 6.53 -8.92
CA TYR A 87 0.25 5.24 -9.52
C TYR A 87 -0.59 4.38 -8.57
N SER A 88 -1.43 3.54 -9.18
CA SER A 88 -2.21 2.54 -8.45
C SER A 88 -1.30 1.38 -8.05
N TYR A 89 -1.09 1.20 -6.75
CA TYR A 89 -0.31 0.10 -6.20
C TYR A 89 -1.21 -0.89 -5.46
N SER A 90 -0.88 -2.17 -5.57
CA SER A 90 -1.48 -3.20 -4.72
C SER A 90 -0.98 -3.08 -3.27
N ASP A 91 -1.75 -3.58 -2.31
CA ASP A 91 -1.37 -3.57 -0.89
C ASP A 91 0.00 -4.25 -0.66
N LYS A 92 0.29 -5.31 -1.43
CA LYS A 92 1.59 -5.99 -1.41
C LYS A 92 2.73 -5.08 -1.88
N ALA A 93 2.52 -4.28 -2.93
CA ALA A 93 3.51 -3.36 -3.46
C ALA A 93 3.74 -2.16 -2.52
N ILE A 94 2.68 -1.64 -1.89
CA ILE A 94 2.80 -0.60 -0.85
C ILE A 94 3.61 -1.15 0.34
N ALA A 95 3.31 -2.37 0.78
CA ALA A 95 4.03 -3.03 1.86
C ALA A 95 5.51 -3.29 1.51
N SER A 96 5.81 -3.70 0.26
CA SER A 96 7.19 -3.93 -0.17
C SER A 96 8.01 -2.65 -0.17
N TRP A 97 7.48 -1.56 -0.72
CA TRP A 97 8.13 -0.25 -0.66
C TRP A 97 8.34 0.22 0.77
N PHE A 98 7.31 0.11 1.62
CA PHE A 98 7.40 0.53 3.01
C PHE A 98 8.47 -0.23 3.79
N LEU A 99 8.47 -1.56 3.71
CA LEU A 99 9.44 -2.39 4.43
C LEU A 99 10.85 -2.27 3.87
N TYR A 100 11.00 -2.09 2.56
CA TYR A 100 12.29 -1.82 1.94
C TYR A 100 12.93 -0.57 2.52
N ARG A 101 12.16 0.51 2.69
CA ARG A 101 12.67 1.80 3.19
C ARG A 101 12.87 1.84 4.70
N THR A 102 12.13 1.04 5.46
CA THR A 102 12.12 1.10 6.93
C THR A 102 12.98 0.03 7.62
N TYR A 103 12.86 -1.24 7.21
CA TYR A 103 13.46 -2.37 7.92
C TYR A 103 14.44 -3.20 7.10
N CYS A 104 14.25 -3.27 5.78
CA CYS A 104 15.00 -4.15 4.88
C CYS A 104 15.93 -3.39 3.93
N PHE A 105 16.28 -2.14 4.27
CA PHE A 105 17.14 -1.31 3.43
C PHE A 105 18.53 -1.95 3.29
N GLY A 106 18.94 -2.26 2.07
CA GLY A 106 20.24 -2.87 1.77
C GLY A 106 20.35 -4.38 1.96
N LYS A 107 19.27 -5.07 2.35
CA LYS A 107 19.19 -6.55 2.32
C LYS A 107 18.48 -6.99 1.04
N ASN A 108 19.21 -6.90 -0.08
CA ASN A 108 18.74 -7.43 -1.37
C ASN A 108 18.83 -8.96 -1.36
#